data_AF-A0AAU6KVQ3-F1
#
_entry.id   AF-A0AAU6KVQ3-F1
#
_cell.length_a   1.000
_cell.length_b   1.000
_cell.length_c   1.000
_cell.angle_alpha   90.00
_cell.angle_beta   90.00
_cell.angle_gamma   90.00
#
_symmetry.space_group_name_H-M   'P 1'
#
loop_
_entity.id
_entity.type
_entity.pdbx_description
1 polymer ?
#
loop_
_entity_poly.entity_id
_entity_poly.type
_entity_poly.pdbx_seq_one_letter_code
_entity_poly.pdbx_strand_id
1 'polypeptide(L)' 'MMLVDGARHQLDVIHDQCDARGLEVRLLIDFVHVLEYAWGAAWCFFAKTDPAAESWVGKNALEILQGRAE' A
#
# COMPACT_ATOMS: atom_id res chain seq x y z
N MET A 1 11.23 12.66 8.56
CA MET A 1 10.10 11.78 8.20
C MET A 1 9.97 11.78 6.69
N MET A 2 9.63 10.65 6.09
CA MET A 2 9.54 10.49 4.65
C MET A 2 8.32 9.66 4.28
N LEU A 3 7.58 10.10 3.25
CA LEU A 3 6.51 9.33 2.62
C LEU A 3 7.12 8.46 1.51
N VAL A 4 6.80 7.18 1.49
CA VAL A 4 7.37 6.17 0.58
C VAL A 4 6.27 5.27 0.02
N ASP A 5 6.46 4.73 -1.18
CA ASP A 5 5.49 3.81 -1.81
C ASP A 5 5.53 2.38 -1.23
N GLY A 6 6.57 2.05 -0.46
CA GLY A 6 6.71 0.76 0.20
C GLY A 6 7.36 -0.33 -0.67
N ALA A 7 7.90 0.01 -1.85
CA ALA A 7 8.70 -0.90 -2.66
C ALA A 7 9.92 -1.39 -1.87
N ARG A 8 10.13 -2.71 -1.82
CA ARG A 8 11.22 -3.33 -1.05
C ARG A 8 12.59 -2.72 -1.37
N HIS A 9 12.90 -2.58 -2.65
CA HIS A 9 14.16 -1.96 -3.08
C HIS A 9 14.32 -0.52 -2.58
N GLN A 10 13.24 0.27 -2.59
CA GLN A 10 13.26 1.63 -2.06
C GLN A 10 13.56 1.62 -0.55
N LEU A 11 12.88 0.76 0.21
CA LEU A 11 13.11 0.60 1.65
C LEU A 11 14.55 0.15 1.96
N ASP A 12 15.08 -0.82 1.21
CA ASP A 12 16.45 -1.32 1.39
C ASP A 12 17.47 -0.19 1.22
N VAL A 13 17.34 0.59 0.14
CA VAL A 13 18.22 1.75 -0.12
C VAL A 13 18.11 2.77 1.01
N ILE A 14 16.91 3.04 1.52
CA ILE A 14 16.71 4.01 2.61
C ILE A 14 17.40 3.53 3.88
N HIS A 15 17.25 2.25 4.25
CA HIS A 15 17.89 1.68 5.42
C HIS A 15 19.42 1.75 5.31
N ASP A 16 19.99 1.33 4.17
CA ASP A 16 21.43 1.41 3.92
C ASP A 16 21.96 2.84 4.06
N GLN A 17 21.22 3.83 3.55
CA GLN A 17 21.61 5.24 3.65
C GLN A 17 21.48 5.79 5.08
N CYS A 18 20.51 5.32 5.86
CA CYS A 18 20.34 5.70 7.26
C CYS A 18 21.47 5.12 8.12
N ASP A 19 21.79 3.83 7.93
CA ASP A 19 22.85 3.12 8.65
C ASP A 19 24.22 3.74 8.36
N ALA A 20 24.52 4.03 7.09
CA ALA A 20 25.77 4.67 6.69
C ALA A 20 25.99 6.07 7.32
N ARG A 21 24.93 6.73 7.79
CA ARG A 21 24.97 8.10 8.33
C ARG A 21 24.58 8.21 9.80
N GLY A 22 24.20 7.10 10.44
CA GLY A 22 23.69 7.10 11.82
C GLY A 22 22.42 7.94 11.99
N LEU A 23 21.54 7.95 10.99
CA LEU A 23 20.30 8.73 11.01
C LEU A 23 19.09 7.84 11.35
N GLU A 24 18.19 8.35 12.20
CA GLU A 24 16.88 7.75 12.39
C GLU A 24 15.85 8.47 11.50
N VAL A 25 15.23 7.75 10.57
CA VAL A 25 14.18 8.29 9.71
C VAL A 25 12.85 7.57 9.96
N ARG A 26 11.82 8.36 10.26
CA ARG A 26 10.43 7.88 10.33
C ARG A 26 9.88 7.70 8.92
N LEU A 27 9.45 6.48 8.58
CA LEU A 27 8.82 6.14 7.30
C LEU A 27 7.30 6.14 7.44
N LEU A 28 6.63 6.76 6.48
CA LEU A 28 5.20 6.70 6.28
C LEU A 28 4.95 6.02 4.93
N ILE A 29 4.21 4.93 4.90
CA ILE A 29 3.94 4.17 3.66
C ILE A 29 2.64 4.67 3.04
N ASP A 30 2.69 5.01 1.75
CA ASP A 30 1.51 5.37 0.95
C ASP A 30 0.69 4.13 0.59
N PHE A 31 -0.17 3.71 1.51
CA PHE A 31 -1.12 2.63 1.29
C PHE A 31 -2.31 3.06 0.40
N VAL A 32 -2.56 4.37 0.28
CA VAL A 32 -3.70 4.89 -0.50
C VAL A 32 -3.50 4.56 -1.97
N HIS A 33 -2.28 4.67 -2.49
CA HIS A 33 -1.98 4.29 -3.86
C HIS A 33 -2.33 2.82 -4.16
N VAL A 34 -2.12 1.91 -3.22
CA VAL A 34 -2.49 0.49 -3.39
C VAL A 34 -4.01 0.31 -3.41
N LEU A 35 -4.74 1.10 -2.62
CA LEU A 35 -6.21 1.08 -2.64
C LEU A 35 -6.79 1.54 -3.97
N GLU A 36 -6.13 2.44 -4.70
CA GLU A 36 -6.59 2.87 -6.03
C GLU A 36 -6.63 1.71 -7.02
N TYR A 37 -5.68 0.78 -6.97
CA TYR A 37 -5.72 -0.45 -7.78
C TYR A 37 -6.88 -1.37 -7.37
N ALA A 38 -7.10 -1.54 -6.07
CA ALA A 38 -8.22 -2.35 -5.57
C ALA A 38 -9.57 -1.74 -6.01
N TRP A 39 -9.72 -0.42 -5.94
CA TRP A 39 -10.90 0.28 -6.46
C TRP A 39 -11.03 0.12 -7.97
N GLY A 40 -9.94 0.23 -8.73
CA GLY A 40 -9.92 -0.02 -10.16
C GLY A 40 -10.43 -1.42 -10.52
N ALA A 41 -9.98 -2.44 -9.79
CA ALA A 41 -10.42 -3.82 -9.97
C ALA A 41 -11.89 -4.04 -9.57
N ALA A 42 -12.36 -3.37 -8.52
CA ALA A 42 -13.75 -3.48 -8.05
C ALA A 42 -14.76 -3.12 -9.16
N TRP A 43 -14.41 -2.18 -10.04
CA TRP A 43 -15.28 -1.77 -11.16
C TRP A 43 -15.44 -2.82 -12.25
N CYS A 44 -14.64 -3.89 -12.25
CA CYS A 44 -14.87 -5.06 -13.10
C CYS A 44 -15.94 -6.01 -12.54
N PHE A 45 -16.24 -5.92 -11.24
CA PHE A 45 -17.13 -6.84 -10.53
C PHE A 45 -18.45 -6.20 -10.08
N PHE A 46 -18.48 -4.88 -9.89
CA PHE A 46 -19.60 -4.15 -9.30
C PHE A 46 -19.97 -2.91 -10.10
N ALA A 47 -21.26 -2.52 -10.05
CA ALA A 47 -21.69 -1.21 -10.51
C ALA A 47 -21.15 -0.12 -9.58
N LYS A 48 -20.91 1.09 -10.09
CA LYS A 48 -20.32 2.21 -9.32
C LYS A 48 -21.11 2.62 -8.06
N THR A 49 -22.39 2.30 -8.00
CA THR A 49 -23.28 2.61 -6.86
C THR A 49 -23.56 1.40 -5.99
N ASP A 50 -22.92 0.25 -6.24
CA ASP A 50 -23.14 -0.97 -5.49
C ASP A 50 -22.34 -0.93 -4.17
N PRO A 51 -23.01 -0.94 -3.00
CA PRO A 51 -22.32 -0.92 -1.71
C PRO A 51 -21.44 -2.15 -1.46
N ALA A 52 -21.64 -3.26 -2.20
CA ALA A 52 -20.78 -4.44 -2.09
C ALA A 52 -19.33 -4.15 -2.54
N ALA A 53 -19.12 -3.15 -3.40
CA ALA A 53 -17.79 -2.77 -3.87
C ALA A 53 -16.88 -2.34 -2.71
N GLU A 54 -17.37 -1.52 -1.78
CA GLU A 54 -16.60 -1.05 -0.63
C GLU A 54 -16.21 -2.22 0.29
N SER A 55 -17.15 -3.14 0.54
CA SER A 55 -16.88 -4.34 1.35
C SER A 55 -15.82 -5.23 0.70
N TRP A 56 -15.88 -5.38 -0.63
CA TRP A 56 -14.88 -6.14 -1.39
C TRP A 56 -13.51 -5.47 -1.36
N VAL A 57 -13.43 -4.15 -1.58
CA VAL A 57 -12.17 -3.40 -1.48
C VAL A 57 -11.58 -3.49 -0.08
N GLY A 58 -12.39 -3.31 0.97
CA GLY A 58 -11.94 -3.41 2.36
C GLY A 58 -11.38 -4.79 2.71
N LYS A 59 -12.02 -5.87 2.22
CA LYS A 59 -11.49 -7.22 2.38
C LYS A 59 -10.13 -7.37 1.69
N ASN A 60 -10.01 -6.99 0.42
CA ASN A 60 -8.75 -7.09 -0.31
C ASN A 60 -7.65 -6.21 0.30
N ALA A 61 -8.00 -5.01 0.79
CA ALA A 61 -7.08 -4.14 1.50
C ALA A 61 -6.46 -4.82 2.73
N LEU A 62 -7.28 -5.53 3.52
CA LEU A 62 -6.81 -6.28 4.68
C LEU A 62 -5.87 -7.44 4.28
N GLU A 63 -6.22 -8.18 3.22
CA GLU A 63 -5.37 -9.25 2.68
C GLU A 63 -4.01 -8.71 2.23
N ILE A 64 -3.98 -7.57 1.53
CA ILE A 64 -2.75 -6.89 1.11
C ILE A 64 -1.89 -6.49 2.31
N LEU A 65 -2.49 -5.89 3.35
CA LEU A 65 -1.76 -5.51 4.57
C LEU A 65 -1.20 -6.73 5.32
N GLN A 66 -1.80 -7.91 5.14
CA GLN A 66 -1.31 -9.18 5.68
C GLN A 66 -0.27 -9.86 4.77
N GLY A 67 0.13 -9.20 3.67
CA GLY A 67 1.10 -9.74 2.71
C GLY A 67 0.53 -10.80 1.78
N ARG A 68 -0.81 -10.88 1.66
CA ARG A 68 -1.54 -11.84 0.82
C ARG A 68 -2.00 -11.20 -0.50
N ALA A 69 -1.12 -10.40 -1.09
CA ALA A 69 -1.28 -9.84 -2.42
C ALA A 69 -0.50 -10.74 -3.39
N GLU A 70 -1.18 -11.74 -3.94
CA GLU A 70 -0.64 -12.64 -4.99
C GLU A 70 -1.16 -12.25 -6.38
#